data_AF-A0A090QKP3-F1
#
_entry.id   AF-A0A090QKP3-F1
#
_cell.length_a   1.000
_cell.length_b   1.000
_cell.length_c   1.000
_cell.angle_alpha   90.00
_cell.angle_beta   90.00
_cell.angle_gamma   90.00
#
_symmetry.space_group_name_H-M   'P 1'
#
loop_
_entity.id
_entity.type
_entity.pdbx_description
1 polymer ?
#
loop_
_entity_poly.entity_id
_entity_poly.type
_entity_poly.pdbx_seq_one_letter_code
_entity_poly.pdbx_strand_id
1 'polypeptide(L)'
;MHIAGEYALWRTALLNLSVRKTTDTPSGVVRHLGWEVPDTAPNSDVFTCETDVNGLVWERFTAQQQADEINDIWVDEHYQPNQSNK
;
A
#
# COMPACT_ATOMS: atom_id res chain seq x y z
N MET A 1 9.76 -5.80 2.73
CA MET A 1 10.33 -5.64 1.38
C MET A 1 11.12 -4.34 1.33
N HIS A 2 12.22 -4.28 0.60
CA HIS A 2 13.03 -3.06 0.48
C HIS A 2 13.71 -2.98 -0.88
N ILE A 3 13.61 -1.82 -1.51
CA ILE A 3 14.27 -1.45 -2.77
C ILE A 3 15.17 -0.26 -2.46
N ALA A 4 16.47 -0.45 -2.67
CA ALA A 4 17.49 0.49 -2.20
C ALA A 4 17.25 1.90 -2.72
N GLY A 5 17.00 2.83 -1.78
CA GLY A 5 16.83 4.25 -2.07
C GLY A 5 15.46 4.67 -2.63
N GLU A 6 14.55 3.71 -2.84
CA GLU A 6 13.28 3.98 -3.54
C GLU A 6 12.04 3.56 -2.73
N TYR A 7 12.09 2.40 -2.06
CA TYR A 7 10.92 1.86 -1.37
C TYR A 7 11.28 1.01 -0.16
N ALA A 8 10.46 1.09 0.88
CA ALA A 8 10.51 0.15 1.98
C ALA A 8 9.10 -0.13 2.50
N LEU A 9 8.80 -1.40 2.74
CA LEU A 9 7.53 -1.90 3.27
C LEU A 9 7.79 -2.80 4.47
N TRP A 10 7.22 -2.39 5.60
CA TRP A 10 7.14 -3.14 6.84
C TRP A 10 5.70 -3.59 7.06
N ARG A 11 5.52 -4.90 7.21
CA ARG A 11 4.21 -5.50 7.51
C ARG A 11 4.27 -6.05 8.92
N THR A 12 3.29 -5.70 9.74
CA THR A 12 3.13 -6.22 11.10
C THR A 12 1.72 -6.74 11.28
N ALA A 13 1.44 -7.36 12.43
CA ALA A 13 0.09 -7.83 12.74
C ALA A 13 -0.94 -6.68 12.84
N LEU A 14 -0.51 -5.47 13.24
CA LEU A 14 -1.40 -4.37 13.56
C LEU A 14 -1.34 -3.22 12.56
N LEU A 15 -0.15 -2.95 12.01
CA LEU A 15 0.09 -1.81 11.13
C LEU A 15 1.05 -2.20 10.01
N ASN A 16 0.66 -1.85 8.78
CA ASN A 16 1.56 -1.87 7.64
C ASN A 16 2.02 -0.45 7.38
N LEU A 17 3.33 -0.28 7.18
CA LEU A 17 3.94 1.00 6.84
C LEU A 17 4.75 0.82 5.58
N SER A 18 4.50 1.66 4.59
CA SER A 18 5.36 1.79 3.41
C SER A 18 5.85 3.21 3.26
N VAL A 19 7.11 3.36 2.87
CA VAL A 19 7.73 4.63 2.51
C VAL A 19 8.21 4.52 1.08
N ARG A 20 7.79 5.46 0.24
CA ARG A 20 8.14 5.53 -1.18
C ARG A 20 8.72 6.90 -1.49
N LYS A 21 9.79 6.93 -2.27
CA LYS A 21 10.29 8.15 -2.90
C LYS A 21 9.45 8.47 -4.15
N THR A 22 9.03 9.72 -4.27
CA THR A 22 8.26 10.22 -5.41
C THR A 22 8.62 11.68 -5.70
N THR A 23 8.46 12.10 -6.95
CA THR A 23 8.59 13.49 -7.38
C THR A 23 7.32 14.31 -7.19
N ASP A 24 6.19 13.63 -7.00
CA ASP A 24 4.85 14.23 -7.13
C ASP A 24 4.32 14.75 -5.78
N THR A 25 5.08 14.57 -4.71
CA THR A 25 4.64 14.88 -3.35
C THR A 25 5.79 15.49 -2.55
N PRO A 26 5.55 16.56 -1.77
CA PRO A 26 6.58 17.14 -0.90
C PRO A 26 7.16 16.11 0.07
N SER A 27 8.44 16.27 0.42
CA SER A 27 9.08 15.40 1.41
C SER A 27 8.41 15.51 2.78
N GLY A 28 8.33 14.39 3.49
CA GLY A 28 7.84 14.34 4.87
C GLY A 28 6.31 14.39 5.04
N VAL A 29 5.54 14.21 3.96
CA VAL A 29 4.06 14.16 4.07
C VAL A 29 3.56 12.72 4.01
N VAL A 30 2.42 12.49 4.68
CA VAL A 30 1.65 11.25 4.54
C VAL A 30 0.92 11.30 3.21
N ARG A 31 1.15 10.30 2.35
CA ARG A 31 0.51 10.22 1.03
C ARG A 31 -0.93 9.68 1.13
N HIS A 32 -1.09 8.58 1.86
CA HIS A 32 -2.38 7.93 2.10
C HIS A 32 -2.33 7.14 3.41
N LEU A 33 -3.50 6.94 4.00
CA LEU A 33 -3.76 5.88 4.97
C LEU A 33 -4.70 4.87 4.33
N GLY A 34 -4.64 3.61 4.74
CA GLY A 34 -5.58 2.66 4.19
C GLY A 34 -5.82 1.42 5.03
N TRP A 35 -6.91 0.75 4.68
CA TRP A 35 -7.33 -0.50 5.26
C TRP A 35 -6.98 -1.63 4.31
N GLU A 36 -6.04 -2.47 4.75
CA GLU A 36 -5.86 -3.77 4.12
C GLU A 36 -7.03 -4.67 4.50
N VAL A 37 -7.75 -5.17 3.49
CA VAL A 37 -8.91 -6.04 3.68
C VAL A 37 -8.56 -7.47 3.27
N PRO A 38 -9.18 -8.48 3.91
CA PRO A 38 -8.98 -9.86 3.49
C PRO A 38 -9.60 -10.07 2.11
N ASP A 39 -9.00 -10.96 1.32
CA ASP A 39 -9.48 -11.28 -0.03
C ASP A 39 -10.91 -11.85 -0.02
N THR A 40 -11.37 -12.36 1.13
CA THR A 40 -12.73 -12.87 1.34
C THR A 40 -13.76 -11.78 1.68
N ALA A 41 -13.34 -10.52 1.88
CA ALA A 41 -14.26 -9.44 2.16
C ALA A 41 -15.15 -9.13 0.94
N PRO A 42 -16.39 -8.65 1.14
CA PRO A 42 -17.20 -8.13 0.05
C PRO A 42 -16.46 -6.99 -0.67
N ASN A 43 -16.49 -7.00 -2.00
CA ASN A 43 -15.83 -6.03 -2.87
C ASN A 43 -14.30 -5.94 -2.65
N SER A 44 -13.64 -7.03 -2.24
CA SER A 44 -12.18 -7.11 -2.09
C SER A 44 -11.44 -6.96 -3.42
N ASP A 45 -12.10 -7.26 -4.53
CA ASP A 45 -11.62 -7.05 -5.89
C ASP A 45 -11.53 -5.56 -6.29
N VAL A 46 -12.16 -4.67 -5.52
CA VAL A 46 -12.24 -3.23 -5.83
C VAL A 46 -11.32 -2.43 -4.92
N PHE A 47 -10.35 -1.74 -5.51
CA PHE A 47 -9.60 -0.68 -4.84
C PHE A 47 -10.47 0.57 -4.74
N THR A 48 -10.56 1.16 -3.54
CA THR A 48 -11.28 2.43 -3.34
C THR A 48 -10.38 3.49 -2.74
N CYS A 49 -10.63 4.75 -3.10
CA CYS A 49 -9.89 5.91 -2.63
C CYS A 49 -10.87 7.06 -2.35
N GLU A 50 -10.83 7.61 -1.15
CA GLU A 50 -11.67 8.72 -0.71
C GLU A 50 -10.82 9.76 0.02
N THR A 51 -11.19 11.05 -0.08
CA THR A 51 -10.48 12.13 0.62
C THR A 51 -11.36 12.69 1.73
N ASP A 52 -10.83 12.77 2.95
CA ASP A 52 -11.58 13.30 4.10
C ASP A 52 -11.59 14.85 4.16
N VAL A 53 -12.28 15.41 5.16
CA VAL A 53 -12.42 16.87 5.35
C VAL A 53 -11.10 17.59 5.64
N ASN A 54 -10.04 16.86 6.01
CA ASN A 54 -8.70 17.37 6.26
C ASN A 54 -7.77 17.21 5.03
N GLY A 55 -8.28 16.65 3.92
CA GLY A 55 -7.51 16.40 2.72
C GLY A 55 -6.68 15.11 2.76
N LEU A 56 -6.89 14.24 3.75
CA LEU A 56 -6.17 12.96 3.82
C LEU A 56 -6.86 11.92 2.95
N VAL A 57 -6.05 11.22 2.15
CA VAL A 57 -6.50 10.14 1.28
C VAL A 57 -6.59 8.83 2.08
N TRP A 58 -7.78 8.22 2.04
CA TRP A 58 -8.10 6.93 2.62
C TRP A 58 -8.31 5.89 1.51
N GLU A 59 -7.55 4.80 1.60
CA GLU A 59 -7.61 3.71 0.63
C GLU A 59 -8.14 2.43 1.27
N ARG A 60 -8.79 1.58 0.48
CA ARG A 60 -9.16 0.23 0.89
C ARG A 60 -8.70 -0.72 -0.21
N PHE A 61 -7.89 -1.71 0.18
CA PHE A 61 -7.17 -2.55 -0.77
C PHE A 61 -6.86 -3.92 -0.18
N THR A 62 -6.60 -4.91 -1.03
CA THR A 62 -6.07 -6.21 -0.61
C THR A 62 -4.55 -6.22 -0.62
N ALA A 63 -3.95 -7.18 0.10
CA ALA A 63 -2.50 -7.36 0.06
C ALA A 63 -1.98 -7.62 -1.37
N GLN A 64 -2.79 -8.28 -2.22
CA GLN A 64 -2.47 -8.51 -3.61
C GLN A 64 -2.47 -7.21 -4.42
N GLN A 65 -3.47 -6.34 -4.27
CA GLN A 65 -3.51 -5.06 -4.97
C GLN A 65 -2.29 -4.16 -4.62
N GLN A 66 -1.84 -4.16 -3.37
CA GLN A 66 -0.59 -3.48 -2.99
C GLN A 66 0.63 -4.13 -3.67
N ALA A 67 0.65 -5.46 -3.78
CA ALA A 67 1.74 -6.14 -4.46
C ALA A 67 1.76 -5.85 -5.97
N ASP A 68 0.59 -5.77 -6.60
CA ASP A 68 0.45 -5.40 -8.00
C ASP A 68 0.98 -3.97 -8.23
N GLU A 69 0.63 -3.00 -7.38
CA GLU A 69 1.18 -1.63 -7.46
C GLU A 69 2.72 -1.61 -7.37
N ILE A 70 3.27 -2.34 -6.39
CA ILE A 70 4.72 -2.47 -6.21
C ILE A 70 5.37 -3.03 -7.48
N ASN A 71 4.80 -4.09 -8.05
CA ASN A 71 5.33 -4.75 -9.23
C ASN A 71 5.15 -3.91 -10.51
N ASP A 72 4.12 -3.07 -10.59
CA ASP A 72 3.95 -2.13 -11.71
C ASP A 72 5.03 -1.04 -11.71
N ILE A 73 5.51 -0.64 -10.54
CA ILE A 73 6.56 0.39 -10.40
C ILE A 73 7.96 -0.22 -10.50
N TRP A 74 8.17 -1.38 -9.88
CA TRP A 74 9.45 -2.08 -9.81
C TRP A 74 9.30 -3.52 -10.32
N VAL A 75 9.19 -3.63 -11.64
CA VAL A 75 8.86 -4.87 -12.38
C VAL A 75 9.77 -6.05 -12.03
N ASP A 76 11.05 -5.79 -11.74
CA ASP A 76 12.05 -6.83 -11.47
C ASP A 76 11.96 -7.44 -10.06
N GLU A 77 11.18 -6.85 -9.15
CA GLU A 77 11.12 -7.30 -7.75
C GLU A 77 10.21 -8.51 -7.56
N HIS A 78 9.22 -8.70 -8.44
CA HIS A 78 8.25 -9.81 -8.40
C HIS A 78 7.69 -10.08 -6.99
N TYR A 79 7.38 -9.01 -6.25
CA TYR A 79 6.91 -9.09 -4.88
C TYR A 79 5.60 -9.86 -4.81
N GLN A 80 5.54 -10.80 -3.85
CA GLN A 80 4.35 -11.54 -3.50
C GLN A 80 4.00 -11.20 -2.05
N PRO A 81 2.74 -10.86 -1.75
CA PRO A 81 2.35 -10.58 -0.39
C PRO A 81 2.42 -11.88 0.41
N ASN A 82 3.11 -11.84 1.54
CA ASN A 82 3.03 -12.93 2.51
C ASN A 82 1.56 -13.08 2.94
N GLN A 83 1.07 -14.32 3.14
CA GLN A 83 -0.24 -14.52 3.75
C GLN A 83 -0.29 -13.78 5.09
N SER A 84 -1.01 -12.65 5.12
CA SER A 84 -1.31 -11.97 6.38
C SER A 84 -2.14 -12.94 7.21
N ASN A 85 -1.75 -13.25 8.45
CA ASN A 85 -2.63 -13.93 9.41
C ASN A 85 -3.78 -13.00 9.89
N LYS A 86 -4.31 -12.15 9.02
CA LYS A 86 -5.35 -11.17 9.34
C LYS A 86 -6.73 -11.74 9.03
#